data_AF-A0A7K3GHC2-F1
#
_entry.id   AF-A0A7K3GHC2-F1
#
_cell.length_a   1.000
_cell.length_b   1.000
_cell.length_c   1.000
_cell.angle_alpha   90.00
_cell.angle_beta   90.00
_cell.angle_gamma   90.00
#
_symmetry.space_group_name_H-M   'P 1'
#
loop_
_entity.id
_entity.type
_entity.pdbx_description
1 polymer ?
#
loop_
_entity_poly.entity_id
_entity_poly.type
_entity_poly.pdbx_seq_one_letter_code
_entity_poly.pdbx_strand_id
1 'polypeptide(L)'
;MLGVGLLTGAATGSWLAGDSGDGGARSAFTEAGDLWHSVPVDQLFPPTVRGQGAGPGGADRTWTRVAVAPDGDCAAAFDRLLAKVLDPVGCRRLLRATYTDATRSHVTTVGMLFTKADTAAMTSLAKRFEKEGLGGRDDLMPLPYAAKDTVAAGFGAPQRAAWTVSVLTDAPVVVYAVSGWADTRTVDDPQPAEEAMESGATSAPAQAGLGHEAKGLADRVERALRKNVGQATEHPS
;
A
#
# COMPACT_ATOMS: atom_id res chain seq x y z
N MET A 1 -56.15 -55.33 4.10
CA MET A 1 -56.19 -53.88 4.36
C MET A 1 -54.74 -53.41 4.46
N LEU A 2 -54.10 -53.05 3.35
CA LEU A 2 -53.98 -51.71 2.74
C LEU A 2 -53.05 -50.77 3.54
N GLY A 3 -51.95 -50.33 2.91
CA GLY A 3 -51.15 -49.19 3.38
C GLY A 3 -49.69 -49.14 2.90
N VAL A 4 -49.45 -49.05 1.59
CA VAL A 4 -48.17 -48.59 1.02
C VAL A 4 -48.22 -47.05 0.95
N GLY A 5 -47.21 -46.37 1.49
CA GLY A 5 -47.05 -44.93 1.37
C GLY A 5 -45.57 -44.56 1.23
N LEU A 6 -45.10 -44.45 -0.01
CA LEU A 6 -43.82 -43.84 -0.38
C LEU A 6 -44.10 -42.38 -0.73
N LEU A 7 -43.57 -41.45 0.08
CA LEU A 7 -43.50 -40.04 -0.25
C LEU A 7 -42.08 -39.72 -0.72
N THR A 8 -41.87 -39.75 -2.03
CA THR A 8 -40.68 -39.20 -2.68
C THR A 8 -40.86 -37.68 -2.82
N GLY A 9 -40.27 -36.93 -1.91
CA GLY A 9 -40.18 -35.47 -2.02
C GLY A 9 -39.08 -35.07 -3.00
N ALA A 10 -39.45 -34.50 -4.13
CA ALA A 10 -38.51 -33.87 -5.05
C ALA A 10 -38.15 -32.46 -4.53
N ALA A 11 -36.96 -32.32 -3.93
CA ALA A 11 -36.40 -31.01 -3.66
C ALA A 11 -35.84 -30.42 -4.96
N THR A 12 -36.65 -29.64 -5.67
CA THR A 12 -36.15 -28.74 -6.71
C THR A 12 -35.57 -27.50 -6.01
N GLY A 13 -34.32 -27.63 -5.55
CA GLY A 13 -33.52 -26.48 -5.12
C GLY A 13 -33.15 -25.67 -6.36
N SER A 14 -33.98 -24.68 -6.69
CA SER A 14 -33.67 -23.69 -7.72
C SER A 14 -32.54 -22.82 -7.18
N TRP A 15 -31.30 -23.13 -7.57
CA TRP A 15 -30.18 -22.21 -7.38
C TRP A 15 -30.44 -20.97 -8.24
N LEU A 16 -30.79 -19.88 -7.56
CA LEU A 16 -30.79 -18.54 -8.14
C LEU A 16 -29.33 -18.16 -8.37
N ALA A 17 -28.83 -18.41 -9.59
CA ALA A 17 -27.63 -17.74 -10.09
C ALA A 17 -28.01 -16.28 -10.38
N GLY A 18 -28.03 -15.47 -9.33
CA GLY A 18 -28.24 -14.02 -9.40
C GLY A 18 -26.94 -13.30 -9.05
N ASP A 19 -26.25 -12.82 -10.09
CA ASP A 19 -25.33 -11.66 -10.12
C ASP A 19 -24.45 -11.38 -8.89
N SER A 20 -23.89 -12.42 -8.28
CA SER A 20 -23.08 -12.31 -7.06
C SER A 20 -21.69 -11.71 -7.31
N GLY A 21 -21.30 -11.52 -8.58
CA GLY A 21 -19.98 -11.06 -8.97
C GLY A 21 -19.78 -9.56 -8.79
N ASP A 22 -20.65 -8.73 -9.38
CA ASP A 22 -20.51 -7.27 -9.31
C ASP A 22 -20.89 -6.74 -7.91
N GLY A 23 -21.92 -7.32 -7.30
CA GLY A 23 -22.32 -7.01 -5.92
C GLY A 23 -21.25 -7.36 -4.88
N GLY A 24 -20.61 -8.53 -5.01
CA GLY A 24 -19.54 -8.96 -4.10
C GLY A 24 -18.24 -8.17 -4.26
N ALA A 25 -17.87 -7.81 -5.51
CA ALA A 25 -16.73 -6.93 -5.74
C ALA A 25 -16.95 -5.52 -5.14
N ARG A 26 -18.18 -5.00 -5.24
CA ARG A 26 -18.54 -3.69 -4.67
C ARG A 26 -18.61 -3.71 -3.13
N SER A 27 -19.03 -4.81 -2.52
CA SER A 27 -18.98 -4.97 -1.06
C SER A 27 -17.53 -5.03 -0.56
N ALA A 28 -16.68 -5.85 -1.18
CA ALA A 28 -15.27 -5.96 -0.82
C ALA A 28 -14.52 -4.63 -0.96
N PHE A 29 -14.79 -3.86 -2.02
CA PHE A 29 -14.23 -2.51 -2.20
C PHE A 29 -14.65 -1.58 -1.05
N THR A 30 -15.92 -1.62 -0.66
CA THR A 30 -16.44 -0.77 0.42
C THR A 30 -15.83 -1.14 1.76
N GLU A 31 -15.79 -2.43 2.10
CA GLU A 31 -15.18 -2.96 3.33
C GLU A 31 -13.68 -2.63 3.42
N ALA A 32 -12.97 -2.72 2.29
CA ALA A 32 -11.56 -2.33 2.22
C ALA A 32 -11.33 -0.88 2.67
N GLY A 33 -12.32 0.00 2.45
CA GLY A 33 -12.29 1.40 2.86
C GLY A 33 -12.39 1.66 4.36
N ASP A 34 -12.75 0.65 5.16
CA ASP A 34 -12.94 0.73 6.61
C ASP A 34 -11.81 0.03 7.39
N LEU A 35 -10.91 -0.68 6.70
CA LEU A 35 -9.79 -1.41 7.33
C LEU A 35 -8.89 -0.52 8.19
N TRP A 36 -8.82 0.78 7.90
CA TRP A 36 -8.01 1.71 8.69
C TRP A 36 -8.44 1.81 10.16
N HIS A 37 -9.72 1.54 10.48
CA HIS A 37 -10.23 1.54 11.85
C HIS A 37 -10.66 0.15 12.35
N SER A 38 -10.94 -0.79 11.45
CA SER A 38 -11.41 -2.14 11.83
C SER A 38 -10.27 -3.14 12.02
N VAL A 39 -9.09 -2.89 11.43
CA VAL A 39 -7.93 -3.77 11.54
C VAL A 39 -6.87 -3.16 12.46
N PRO A 40 -6.30 -3.94 13.40
CA PRO A 40 -5.18 -3.47 14.20
C PRO A 40 -4.00 -3.04 13.33
N VAL A 41 -3.35 -1.94 13.71
CA VAL A 41 -2.21 -1.40 12.97
C VAL A 41 -1.06 -2.40 12.76
N ASP A 42 -0.91 -3.38 13.66
CA ASP A 42 0.10 -4.44 13.56
C ASP A 42 -0.20 -5.47 12.48
N GLN A 43 -1.43 -5.55 11.97
CA GLN A 43 -1.77 -6.39 10.83
C GLN A 43 -1.60 -5.64 9.50
N LEU A 44 -1.85 -4.33 9.51
CA LEU A 44 -1.64 -3.44 8.36
C LEU A 44 -0.15 -3.13 8.14
N PHE A 45 0.57 -2.87 9.23
CA PHE A 45 2.00 -2.59 9.27
C PHE A 45 2.68 -3.55 10.24
N PRO A 46 2.96 -4.80 9.87
CA PRO A 46 3.59 -5.77 10.77
C PRO A 46 4.90 -5.25 11.40
N PRO A 47 5.17 -5.54 12.69
CA PRO A 47 6.43 -5.14 13.34
C PRO A 47 7.67 -5.61 12.59
N THR A 48 7.58 -6.77 11.93
CA THR A 48 8.60 -7.29 11.03
C THR A 48 7.95 -7.73 9.72
N VAL A 49 8.48 -7.25 8.60
CA VAL A 49 8.03 -7.64 7.27
C VAL A 49 9.14 -8.43 6.61
N ARG A 50 8.82 -9.64 6.13
CA ARG A 50 9.77 -10.47 5.38
C ARG A 50 9.55 -10.33 3.88
N GLY A 51 10.63 -10.18 3.16
CA GLY A 51 10.63 -10.03 1.73
C GLY A 51 11.48 -10.99 0.96
N GLN A 52 10.96 -12.22 0.85
CA GLN A 52 11.49 -13.21 -0.06
C GLN A 52 11.58 -12.65 -1.48
N GLY A 53 12.77 -12.72 -2.07
CA GLY A 53 13.03 -12.24 -3.42
C GLY A 53 12.86 -10.74 -3.67
N ALA A 54 12.76 -9.91 -2.62
CA ALA A 54 12.47 -8.49 -2.79
C ALA A 54 13.69 -7.63 -3.15
N GLY A 55 14.89 -8.12 -2.86
CA GLY A 55 16.15 -7.42 -3.03
C GLY A 55 16.79 -7.60 -4.40
N PRO A 56 17.92 -6.90 -4.64
CA PRO A 56 18.70 -7.04 -5.85
C PRO A 56 19.05 -8.51 -6.14
N GLY A 57 18.94 -8.93 -7.40
CA GLY A 57 19.22 -10.31 -7.80
C GLY A 57 18.30 -11.36 -7.16
N GLY A 58 17.14 -10.97 -6.63
CA GLY A 58 16.22 -11.88 -5.94
C GLY A 58 16.66 -12.23 -4.52
N ALA A 59 17.50 -11.41 -3.89
CA ALA A 59 17.86 -11.59 -2.49
C ALA A 59 16.67 -11.33 -1.55
N ASP A 60 16.66 -11.99 -0.41
CA ASP A 60 15.66 -11.74 0.62
C ASP A 60 15.92 -10.42 1.34
N ARG A 61 14.83 -9.71 1.67
CA ARG A 61 14.85 -8.51 2.52
C ARG A 61 14.10 -8.76 3.81
N THR A 62 14.47 -8.02 4.85
CA THR A 62 13.71 -7.96 6.10
C THR A 62 13.66 -6.52 6.56
N TRP A 63 12.47 -6.06 6.92
CA TRP A 63 12.22 -4.74 7.46
C TRP A 63 11.70 -4.84 8.88
N THR A 64 12.23 -4.01 9.78
CA THR A 64 11.74 -3.88 11.15
C THR A 64 11.12 -2.50 11.32
N ARG A 65 9.87 -2.46 11.80
CA ARG A 65 9.12 -1.22 12.02
C ARG A 65 9.77 -0.46 13.17
N VAL A 66 10.16 0.78 12.91
CA VAL A 66 10.77 1.68 13.90
C VAL A 66 9.78 2.70 14.42
N ALA A 67 8.73 3.01 13.64
CA ALA A 67 7.68 3.92 14.08
C ALA A 67 6.37 3.71 13.33
N VAL A 68 5.28 4.11 13.97
CA VAL A 68 3.96 4.31 13.36
C VAL A 68 3.60 5.77 13.58
N ALA A 69 3.10 6.44 12.54
CA ALA A 69 2.65 7.82 12.67
C ALA A 69 1.40 7.87 13.57
N PRO A 70 1.31 8.86 14.48
CA PRO A 70 0.08 9.12 15.19
C PRO A 70 -1.07 9.31 14.23
N ASP A 71 -2.24 8.92 14.69
CA ASP A 71 -3.46 9.02 13.93
C ASP A 71 -3.76 10.49 13.61
N GLY A 72 -3.88 10.81 12.32
CA GLY A 72 -3.93 12.18 11.82
C GLY A 72 -4.82 12.29 10.58
N ASP A 73 -5.28 13.49 10.28
CA ASP A 73 -5.88 13.76 8.98
C ASP A 73 -4.80 13.74 7.88
N CYS A 74 -5.19 13.93 6.61
CA CYS A 74 -4.22 14.03 5.53
C CYS A 74 -3.58 15.42 5.39
N ALA A 75 -3.81 16.34 6.33
CA ALA A 75 -3.22 17.66 6.26
C ALA A 75 -1.69 17.55 6.40
N ALA A 76 -0.95 18.24 5.53
CA ALA A 76 0.52 18.22 5.48
C ALA A 76 1.16 16.82 5.29
N ALA A 77 0.37 15.82 4.88
CA ALA A 77 0.87 14.48 4.62
C ALA A 77 1.66 14.34 3.30
N PHE A 78 1.39 15.24 2.36
CA PHE A 78 1.93 15.22 1.02
C PHE A 78 2.43 16.61 0.65
N ASP A 79 3.43 16.66 -0.23
CA ASP A 79 3.79 17.90 -0.90
C ASP A 79 2.61 18.41 -1.73
N ARG A 80 2.56 19.73 -1.93
CA ARG A 80 1.40 20.43 -2.54
C ARG A 80 0.98 19.84 -3.88
N LEU A 81 1.93 19.43 -4.72
CA LEU A 81 1.63 18.90 -6.05
C LEU A 81 1.03 17.49 -5.99
N LEU A 82 1.57 16.60 -5.15
CA LEU A 82 0.99 15.28 -4.94
C LEU A 82 -0.39 15.37 -4.28
N ALA A 83 -0.58 16.26 -3.31
CA ALA A 83 -1.90 16.53 -2.73
C ALA A 83 -2.92 16.91 -3.82
N LYS A 84 -2.57 17.85 -4.71
CA LYS A 84 -3.44 18.26 -5.82
C LYS A 84 -3.75 17.14 -6.82
N VAL A 85 -2.82 16.20 -7.03
CA VAL A 85 -3.06 15.02 -7.86
C VAL A 85 -4.07 14.08 -7.19
N LEU A 86 -4.04 13.96 -5.87
CA LEU A 86 -4.88 13.06 -5.07
C LEU A 86 -6.23 13.70 -4.64
N ASP A 87 -6.38 15.02 -4.73
CA ASP A 87 -7.62 15.73 -4.41
C ASP A 87 -8.90 15.10 -5.01
N PRO A 88 -8.93 14.62 -6.27
CA PRO A 88 -10.14 14.04 -6.87
C PRO A 88 -10.66 12.78 -6.15
N VAL A 89 -9.79 12.03 -5.47
CA VAL A 89 -10.23 10.84 -4.70
C VAL A 89 -10.53 11.16 -3.24
N GLY A 90 -10.13 12.35 -2.78
CA GLY A 90 -10.31 12.83 -1.42
C GLY A 90 -9.51 12.01 -0.39
N CYS A 91 -9.41 12.58 0.80
CA CYS A 91 -8.83 11.90 1.95
C CYS A 91 -9.92 11.49 2.94
N ARG A 92 -9.93 10.19 3.29
CA ARG A 92 -10.63 9.68 4.48
C ARG A 92 -9.65 9.55 5.63
N ARG A 93 -8.55 8.82 5.44
CA ARG A 93 -7.51 8.63 6.47
C ARG A 93 -6.16 8.37 5.84
N LEU A 94 -5.09 8.76 6.53
CA LEU A 94 -3.74 8.37 6.16
C LEU A 94 -3.09 7.62 7.31
N LEU A 95 -2.61 6.42 7.01
CA LEU A 95 -1.77 5.65 7.92
C LEU A 95 -0.35 5.62 7.38
N ARG A 96 0.66 5.75 8.26
CA ARG A 96 2.07 5.65 7.90
C ARG A 96 2.86 4.86 8.92
N ALA A 97 3.84 4.11 8.44
CA ALA A 97 4.83 3.47 9.28
C ALA A 97 6.21 3.60 8.64
N THR A 98 7.23 3.70 9.48
CA THR A 98 8.62 3.77 9.05
C THR A 98 9.33 2.52 9.51
N TYR A 99 10.15 1.97 8.62
CA TYR A 99 10.90 0.75 8.80
C TYR A 99 12.38 1.01 8.58
N THR A 100 13.21 0.14 9.14
CA THR A 100 14.63 0.03 8.81
C THR A 100 14.92 -1.36 8.25
N ASP A 101 15.89 -1.47 7.37
CA ASP A 101 16.31 -2.75 6.81
C ASP A 101 17.16 -3.55 7.81
N ALA A 102 17.47 -4.80 7.48
CA ALA A 102 18.26 -5.68 8.34
C ALA A 102 19.67 -5.13 8.67
N THR A 103 20.26 -4.32 7.77
CA THR A 103 21.58 -3.71 7.98
C THR A 103 21.50 -2.39 8.75
N ARG A 104 20.29 -1.84 8.94
CA ARG A 104 20.03 -0.51 9.51
C ARG A 104 20.68 0.63 8.73
N SER A 105 20.99 0.40 7.46
CA SER A 105 21.57 1.40 6.56
C SER A 105 20.49 2.19 5.84
N HIS A 106 19.29 1.61 5.69
CA HIS A 106 18.16 2.20 5.01
C HIS A 106 16.99 2.44 5.96
N VAL A 107 16.21 3.44 5.62
CA VAL A 107 14.93 3.76 6.22
C VAL A 107 13.89 3.89 5.12
N THR A 108 12.70 3.33 5.36
CA THR A 108 11.60 3.34 4.39
C THR A 108 10.31 3.69 5.10
N THR A 109 9.67 4.79 4.69
CA THR A 109 8.31 5.10 5.10
C THR A 109 7.36 4.48 4.09
N VAL A 110 6.38 3.70 4.57
CA VAL A 110 5.24 3.21 3.79
C VAL A 110 3.97 3.89 4.29
N GLY A 111 3.08 4.24 3.38
CA GLY A 111 1.82 4.89 3.71
C GLY A 111 0.64 4.30 2.95
N MET A 112 -0.54 4.38 3.55
CA MET A 112 -1.82 4.01 2.96
C MET A 112 -2.79 5.18 3.11
N LEU A 113 -3.10 5.84 1.99
CA LEU A 113 -4.14 6.84 1.91
C LEU A 113 -5.47 6.15 1.60
N PHE A 114 -6.32 6.03 2.62
CA PHE A 114 -7.71 5.64 2.44
C PHE A 114 -8.48 6.84 1.89
N THR A 115 -9.17 6.64 0.77
CA THR A 115 -9.83 7.69 0.01
C THR A 115 -11.34 7.72 0.27
N LYS A 116 -12.02 8.73 -0.27
CA LYS A 116 -13.49 8.82 -0.27
C LYS A 116 -14.10 8.38 -1.60
N ALA A 117 -13.25 8.00 -2.56
CA ALA A 117 -13.63 7.65 -3.92
C ALA A 117 -14.30 6.28 -4.01
N ASP A 118 -15.10 6.13 -5.06
CA ASP A 118 -15.59 4.83 -5.51
C ASP A 118 -14.61 4.19 -6.52
N THR A 119 -14.94 2.98 -6.96
CA THR A 119 -14.14 2.20 -7.93
C THR A 119 -13.87 2.97 -9.22
N ALA A 120 -14.84 3.76 -9.71
CA ALA A 120 -14.71 4.49 -10.96
C ALA A 120 -13.71 5.64 -10.83
N ALA A 121 -13.78 6.42 -9.74
CA ALA A 121 -12.82 7.48 -9.46
C ALA A 121 -11.41 6.92 -9.21
N MET A 122 -11.26 5.81 -8.47
CA MET A 122 -9.96 5.16 -8.28
C MET A 122 -9.38 4.65 -9.61
N THR A 123 -10.20 4.04 -10.46
CA THR A 123 -9.78 3.60 -11.81
C THR A 123 -9.34 4.79 -12.67
N SER A 124 -10.06 5.91 -12.60
CA SER A 124 -9.67 7.14 -13.31
C SER A 124 -8.34 7.69 -12.81
N LEU A 125 -8.09 7.66 -11.49
CA LEU A 125 -6.82 8.08 -10.91
C LEU A 125 -5.68 7.18 -11.36
N ALA A 126 -5.86 5.85 -11.33
CA ALA A 126 -4.86 4.89 -11.79
C ALA A 126 -4.48 5.12 -13.26
N LYS A 127 -5.48 5.27 -14.15
CA LYS A 127 -5.27 5.60 -15.57
C LYS A 127 -4.53 6.92 -15.76
N ARG A 128 -4.78 7.91 -14.90
CA ARG A 128 -4.09 9.19 -14.94
C ARG A 128 -2.62 9.05 -14.56
N PHE A 129 -2.32 8.30 -13.50
CA PHE A 129 -0.94 8.00 -13.09
C PHE A 129 -0.14 7.34 -14.22
N GLU A 130 -0.75 6.37 -14.89
CA GLU A 130 -0.16 5.68 -16.04
C GLU A 130 0.03 6.63 -17.24
N LYS A 131 -1.05 7.27 -17.70
CA LYS A 131 -1.03 8.11 -18.91
C LYS A 131 -0.11 9.33 -18.79
N GLU A 132 -0.05 9.96 -17.63
CA GLU A 132 0.74 11.17 -17.38
C GLU A 132 2.11 10.88 -16.74
N GLY A 133 2.46 9.60 -16.50
CA GLY A 133 3.74 9.22 -15.88
C GLY A 133 3.92 9.78 -14.46
N LEU A 134 2.83 10.00 -13.72
CA LEU A 134 2.87 10.72 -12.43
C LEU A 134 3.67 9.96 -11.36
N GLY A 135 3.71 8.64 -11.44
CA GLY A 135 4.50 7.81 -10.53
C GLY A 135 6.01 8.03 -10.65
N GLY A 136 6.48 8.53 -11.80
CA GLY A 136 7.90 8.78 -12.08
C GLY A 136 8.37 10.21 -11.82
N ARG A 137 7.47 11.12 -11.40
CA ARG A 137 7.82 12.53 -11.18
C ARG A 137 8.38 12.76 -9.78
N ASP A 138 9.59 13.34 -9.71
CA ASP A 138 10.27 13.72 -8.48
C ASP A 138 9.48 14.76 -7.64
N ASP A 139 8.79 15.68 -8.31
CA ASP A 139 7.94 16.70 -7.69
C ASP A 139 6.60 16.15 -7.14
N LEU A 140 6.33 14.86 -7.35
CA LEU A 140 5.20 14.11 -6.80
C LEU A 140 5.64 13.05 -5.77
N MET A 141 6.87 13.11 -5.27
CA MET A 141 7.34 12.20 -4.24
C MET A 141 6.52 12.29 -2.94
N PRO A 142 6.12 11.17 -2.33
CA PRO A 142 5.51 11.16 -1.01
C PRO A 142 6.45 11.69 0.08
N LEU A 143 5.89 12.23 1.17
CA LEU A 143 6.68 12.64 2.33
C LEU A 143 6.95 11.44 3.27
N PRO A 144 8.17 11.33 3.83
CA PRO A 144 8.49 10.34 4.83
C PRO A 144 7.86 10.70 6.19
N TYR A 145 7.92 9.75 7.13
CA TYR A 145 7.60 9.97 8.52
C TYR A 145 8.86 9.80 9.38
N ALA A 146 9.48 10.92 9.74
CA ALA A 146 10.70 10.99 10.55
C ALA A 146 10.36 10.98 12.05
N ALA A 147 10.22 9.80 12.63
CA ALA A 147 9.98 9.67 14.06
C ALA A 147 11.25 10.04 14.86
N LYS A 148 11.10 10.97 15.82
CA LYS A 148 12.15 11.33 16.77
C LYS A 148 12.60 10.10 17.56
N ASP A 149 13.84 10.14 18.04
CA ASP A 149 14.44 9.08 18.86
C ASP A 149 14.50 7.70 18.17
N THR A 150 14.47 7.70 16.83
CA THR A 150 14.66 6.50 15.99
C THR A 150 15.75 6.73 14.95
N VAL A 151 16.18 5.65 14.28
CA VAL A 151 17.10 5.73 13.12
C VAL A 151 16.52 6.53 11.94
N ALA A 152 15.22 6.81 11.94
CA ALA A 152 14.56 7.63 10.94
C ALA A 152 14.43 9.11 11.33
N ALA A 153 14.99 9.55 12.47
CA ALA A 153 14.81 10.92 12.97
C ALA A 153 15.25 12.01 11.98
N GLY A 154 16.26 11.74 11.15
CA GLY A 154 16.72 12.65 10.10
C GLY A 154 16.16 12.34 8.70
N PHE A 155 15.21 11.41 8.56
CA PHE A 155 14.64 11.02 7.27
C PHE A 155 13.54 11.99 6.82
N GLY A 156 13.92 13.21 6.45
CA GLY A 156 13.03 14.26 5.99
C GLY A 156 12.91 14.34 4.47
N ALA A 157 12.26 15.41 3.98
CA ALA A 157 12.06 15.64 2.55
C ALA A 157 13.36 15.63 1.70
N PRO A 158 14.51 16.18 2.17
CA PRO A 158 15.77 16.14 1.42
C PRO A 158 16.45 14.76 1.36
N GLN A 159 16.04 13.81 2.19
CA GLN A 159 16.62 12.46 2.28
C GLN A 159 15.88 11.42 1.42
N ARG A 160 14.79 11.80 0.74
CA ARG A 160 14.03 10.92 -0.14
C ARG A 160 14.89 10.52 -1.33
N ALA A 161 15.06 9.21 -1.53
CA ALA A 161 16.00 8.69 -2.52
C ALA A 161 15.33 7.84 -3.61
N ALA A 162 14.40 6.96 -3.21
CA ALA A 162 13.57 6.22 -4.14
C ALA A 162 12.14 6.09 -3.64
N TRP A 163 11.18 6.01 -4.54
CA TRP A 163 9.76 5.96 -4.16
C TRP A 163 8.93 5.10 -5.11
N THR A 164 7.75 4.70 -4.64
CA THR A 164 6.70 4.12 -5.47
C THR A 164 5.35 4.61 -5.00
N VAL A 165 4.40 4.74 -5.93
CA VAL A 165 3.00 5.05 -5.65
C VAL A 165 2.14 4.06 -6.44
N SER A 166 1.21 3.42 -5.75
CA SER A 166 0.32 2.39 -6.27
C SER A 166 -1.12 2.78 -5.97
N VAL A 167 -1.89 3.03 -7.02
CA VAL A 167 -3.32 3.33 -6.92
C VAL A 167 -4.09 2.02 -7.03
N LEU A 168 -4.70 1.57 -5.93
CA LEU A 168 -5.48 0.34 -5.95
C LEU A 168 -6.83 0.60 -6.61
N THR A 169 -7.24 -0.28 -7.53
CA THR A 169 -8.54 -0.22 -8.19
C THR A 169 -9.55 -1.17 -7.55
N ASP A 170 -9.07 -2.13 -6.77
CA ASP A 170 -9.82 -3.11 -5.99
C ASP A 170 -10.12 -2.65 -4.55
N ALA A 171 -9.56 -1.51 -4.13
CA ALA A 171 -9.82 -0.88 -2.84
C ALA A 171 -9.70 0.66 -2.96
N PRO A 172 -10.40 1.45 -2.11
CA PRO A 172 -10.27 2.91 -2.08
C PRO A 172 -8.99 3.33 -1.35
N VAL A 173 -7.83 2.82 -1.78
CA VAL A 173 -6.54 3.04 -1.12
C VAL A 173 -5.46 3.37 -2.15
N VAL A 174 -4.66 4.40 -1.85
CA VAL A 174 -3.37 4.64 -2.53
C VAL A 174 -2.26 4.23 -1.57
N VAL A 175 -1.47 3.24 -1.97
CA VAL A 175 -0.28 2.80 -1.21
C VAL A 175 0.94 3.49 -1.79
N TYR A 176 1.83 3.94 -0.92
CA TYR A 176 3.11 4.49 -1.37
C TYR A 176 4.23 4.06 -0.43
N ALA A 177 5.45 4.10 -0.94
CA ALA A 177 6.64 4.02 -0.10
C ALA A 177 7.71 4.98 -0.60
N VAL A 178 8.52 5.47 0.34
CA VAL A 178 9.70 6.29 0.07
C VAL A 178 10.84 5.82 0.95
N SER A 179 11.99 5.54 0.34
CA SER A 179 13.20 5.04 0.99
C SER A 179 14.32 6.06 0.91
N GLY A 180 15.28 5.94 1.83
CA GLY A 180 16.50 6.72 1.88
C GLY A 180 17.51 6.10 2.84
N TRP A 181 18.65 6.77 2.98
CA TRP A 181 19.70 6.33 3.90
C TRP A 181 19.41 6.77 5.34
N ALA A 182 19.76 5.90 6.29
CA ALA A 182 19.59 6.17 7.72
C ALA A 182 20.59 7.22 8.26
N ASP A 183 21.66 7.53 7.50
CA ASP A 183 22.70 8.48 7.91
C ASP A 183 22.41 9.94 7.55
N THR A 184 21.17 10.23 7.13
CA THR A 184 20.65 11.58 6.91
C THR A 184 21.23 12.35 5.72
N ARG A 185 22.07 11.69 4.88
CA ARG A 185 22.60 12.30 3.66
C ARG A 185 21.46 12.77 2.74
N THR A 186 21.66 13.91 2.10
CA THR A 186 20.74 14.41 1.07
C THR A 186 20.93 13.66 -0.24
N VAL A 187 19.93 13.74 -1.12
CA VAL A 187 19.93 13.06 -2.41
C VAL A 187 19.69 14.07 -3.51
N ASP A 188 20.66 14.19 -4.41
CA ASP A 188 20.59 15.17 -5.50
C ASP A 188 19.77 14.65 -6.69
N ASP A 189 19.75 13.34 -6.89
CA ASP A 189 19.04 12.65 -7.99
C ASP A 189 18.20 11.50 -7.43
N PRO A 190 17.01 11.79 -6.86
CA PRO A 190 16.09 10.76 -6.42
C PRO A 190 15.42 10.10 -7.63
N GLN A 191 15.15 8.80 -7.53
CA GLN A 191 14.71 7.99 -8.67
C GLN A 191 13.45 7.18 -8.34
N PRO A 192 12.45 7.05 -9.23
CA PRO A 192 11.33 6.15 -8.98
C PRO A 192 11.86 4.71 -8.86
N ALA A 193 11.21 3.92 -8.02
CA ALA A 193 11.70 2.59 -7.66
C ALA A 193 11.85 1.67 -8.88
N GLU A 194 10.99 1.81 -9.88
CA GLU A 194 11.05 1.06 -11.13
C GLU A 194 12.36 1.35 -11.90
N GLU A 195 12.70 2.63 -12.10
CA GLU A 195 13.94 3.07 -12.75
C GLU A 195 15.17 2.67 -11.92
N ALA A 196 15.13 2.87 -10.60
CA ALA A 196 16.21 2.48 -9.70
C ALA A 196 16.42 0.94 -9.64
N MET A 197 15.47 0.14 -10.11
CA MET A 197 15.56 -1.32 -10.16
C MET A 197 15.91 -1.84 -11.55
N GLU A 198 16.08 -0.98 -12.55
CA GLU A 198 16.46 -1.39 -13.91
C GLU A 198 17.84 -2.05 -13.94
N SER A 199 17.98 -3.04 -14.82
CA SER A 199 19.25 -3.72 -15.01
C SER A 199 20.31 -2.75 -15.53
N GLY A 200 21.43 -2.66 -14.83
CA GLY A 200 22.54 -1.78 -15.21
C GLY A 200 22.37 -0.33 -14.75
N ALA A 201 21.33 0.01 -13.98
CA ALA A 201 21.20 1.33 -13.37
C ALA A 201 22.37 1.61 -12.40
N THR A 202 23.01 2.77 -12.56
CA THR A 202 24.23 3.16 -11.83
C THR A 202 24.04 4.35 -10.90
N SER A 203 22.84 4.90 -10.81
CA SER A 203 22.52 5.98 -9.87
C SER A 203 22.73 5.53 -8.42
N ALA A 204 22.94 6.48 -7.51
CA ALA A 204 23.15 6.15 -6.10
C ALA A 204 21.96 5.39 -5.48
N PRO A 205 20.68 5.77 -5.73
CA PRO A 205 19.54 4.98 -5.27
C PRO A 205 19.52 3.55 -5.83
N ALA A 206 19.90 3.37 -7.10
CA ALA A 206 19.93 2.05 -7.75
C ALA A 206 20.99 1.13 -7.14
N GLN A 207 22.23 1.62 -7.04
CA GLN A 207 23.36 0.84 -6.50
C GLN A 207 23.19 0.51 -5.00
N ALA A 208 22.51 1.38 -4.24
CA ALA A 208 22.14 1.10 -2.86
C ALA A 208 20.96 0.12 -2.73
N GLY A 209 20.25 -0.17 -3.82
CA GLY A 209 19.05 -1.02 -3.81
C GLY A 209 17.85 -0.35 -3.13
N LEU A 210 17.78 0.98 -3.13
CA LEU A 210 16.71 1.74 -2.46
C LEU A 210 15.36 1.62 -3.18
N GLY A 211 15.37 1.39 -4.50
CA GLY A 211 14.15 1.01 -5.24
C GLY A 211 13.54 -0.29 -4.71
N HIS A 212 14.37 -1.29 -4.43
CA HIS A 212 13.94 -2.55 -3.81
C HIS A 212 13.39 -2.36 -2.39
N GLU A 213 13.94 -1.41 -1.61
CA GLU A 213 13.39 -1.07 -0.30
C GLU A 213 11.97 -0.50 -0.41
N ALA A 214 11.77 0.48 -1.30
CA ALA A 214 10.49 1.14 -1.49
C ALA A 214 9.43 0.19 -2.07
N LYS A 215 9.70 -0.38 -3.26
CA LYS A 215 8.76 -1.28 -3.95
C LYS A 215 8.52 -2.56 -3.15
N GLY A 216 9.58 -3.14 -2.61
CA GLY A 216 9.51 -4.38 -1.85
C GLY A 216 8.62 -4.26 -0.61
N LEU A 217 8.72 -3.16 0.13
CA LEU A 217 7.88 -2.92 1.31
C LEU A 217 6.44 -2.56 0.93
N ALA A 218 6.23 -1.67 -0.05
CA ALA A 218 4.89 -1.29 -0.52
C ALA A 218 4.08 -2.52 -0.95
N ASP A 219 4.66 -3.40 -1.77
CA ASP A 219 4.00 -4.63 -2.26
C ASP A 219 3.54 -5.56 -1.14
N ARG A 220 4.24 -5.53 0.00
CA ARG A 220 3.93 -6.39 1.15
C ARG A 220 2.85 -5.81 2.02
N VAL A 221 2.85 -4.50 2.19
CA VAL A 221 1.74 -3.79 2.82
C VAL A 221 0.47 -3.92 1.99
N GLU A 222 0.54 -3.82 0.66
CA GLU A 222 -0.59 -4.11 -0.21
C GLU A 222 -1.13 -5.54 -0.04
N ARG A 223 -0.25 -6.54 -0.01
CA ARG A 223 -0.65 -7.93 0.25
C ARG A 223 -1.28 -8.11 1.63
N ALA A 224 -0.76 -7.43 2.65
CA ALA A 224 -1.33 -7.44 3.98
C ALA A 224 -2.73 -6.81 3.99
N LEU A 225 -2.92 -5.66 3.33
CA LEU A 225 -4.22 -5.02 3.17
C LEU A 225 -5.23 -5.96 2.50
N ARG A 226 -4.89 -6.52 1.33
CA ARG A 226 -5.76 -7.45 0.59
C ARG A 226 -6.13 -8.70 1.40
N LYS A 227 -5.19 -9.24 2.18
CA LYS A 227 -5.46 -10.38 3.07
C LYS A 227 -6.53 -10.05 4.12
N ASN A 228 -6.52 -8.83 4.67
CA ASN A 228 -7.50 -8.41 5.67
C ASN A 228 -8.89 -8.18 5.09
N VAL A 229 -9.01 -7.79 3.81
CA VAL A 229 -10.32 -7.71 3.12
C VAL A 229 -11.00 -9.09 3.11
N GLY A 230 -10.26 -10.15 2.73
CA GLY A 230 -10.81 -11.50 2.69
C GLY A 230 -11.31 -12.00 4.06
N GLN A 231 -10.60 -11.66 5.14
CA GLN A 231 -11.01 -12.03 6.50
C GLN A 231 -12.26 -11.26 6.98
N ALA A 232 -12.39 -9.99 6.60
CA ALA A 232 -13.59 -9.19 6.90
C ALA A 232 -14.83 -9.76 6.20
N THR A 233 -14.70 -10.18 4.94
CA THR A 233 -15.82 -10.79 4.19
C THR A 233 -16.27 -12.14 4.73
N GLU A 234 -15.37 -12.90 5.39
CA GLU A 234 -15.68 -14.20 5.99
C GLU A 234 -16.37 -14.08 7.37
N HIS A 235 -16.15 -12.97 8.07
CA HIS A 235 -16.70 -12.70 9.41
C HIS A 235 -17.38 -11.32 9.47
N PRO A 236 -18.55 -11.15 8.84
CA PRO A 236 -19.31 -9.91 8.96
C PRO A 236 -19.69 -9.67 10.43
N SER A 237 -19.39 -8.47 10.93
CA SER A 237 -19.67 -8.04 12.30
C SER A 237 -21.16 -7.87 12.57
#